data_AF-A0AAP9EA87-F1
#
_entry.id   AF-A0AAP9EA87-F1
#
_cell.length_a   1.000
_cell.length_b   1.000
_cell.length_c   1.000
_cell.angle_alpha   90.00
_cell.angle_beta   90.00
_cell.angle_gamma   90.00
#
_symmetry.space_group_name_H-M   'P 1'
#
loop_
_entity.id
_entity.type
_entity.pdbx_description
1 polymer ?
#
loop_
_entity_poly.entity_id
_entity_poly.type
_entity_poly.pdbx_seq_one_letter_code
_entity_poly.pdbx_strand_id
1 'polypeptide(L)'
;MPSIEKPRFPANRRVVSLVYGGLRTFEFGITAEVFSLHRPEAESDWHTFQSVSLEDRILHASGGLAVAATATLADLHPAGTMSPTIDHKRQSAMSPPTKKANRGSRAAPRRL
;
A
#
# COMPACT_ATOMS: atom_id res chain seq x y z
N MET A 1 14.46 29.38 -24.82
CA MET A 1 13.66 28.26 -24.27
C MET A 1 13.93 28.22 -22.77
N PRO A 2 12.93 28.37 -21.90
CA PRO A 2 13.16 28.17 -20.47
C PRO A 2 13.58 26.72 -20.23
N SER A 3 14.65 26.51 -19.48
CA SER A 3 15.07 25.18 -19.05
C SER A 3 13.99 24.59 -18.16
N ILE A 4 13.36 23.50 -18.61
CA ILE A 4 12.43 22.73 -17.79
C ILE A 4 13.27 22.02 -16.72
N GLU A 5 13.15 22.46 -15.47
CA GLU A 5 13.73 21.75 -14.33
C GLU A 5 13.10 20.35 -14.25
N LYS A 6 13.93 19.31 -14.16
CA LYS A 6 13.45 17.93 -14.08
C LYS A 6 12.66 17.77 -12.77
N PRO A 7 11.40 17.30 -12.80
CA PRO A 7 10.62 17.10 -11.58
C PRO A 7 11.38 16.22 -10.59
N ARG A 8 11.59 16.72 -9.36
CA ARG A 8 12.11 15.89 -8.26
C ARG A 8 10.97 15.04 -7.71
N PHE A 9 11.00 13.76 -8.01
CA PHE A 9 10.05 12.81 -7.46
C PHE A 9 10.41 12.46 -6.00
N PRO A 10 9.41 12.14 -5.15
CA PRO A 10 9.68 11.66 -3.81
C PRO A 10 10.53 10.37 -3.83
N ALA A 11 11.37 10.19 -2.81
CA ALA A 11 12.27 9.03 -2.72
C ALA A 11 11.53 7.69 -2.69
N ASN A 12 10.29 7.67 -2.19
CA ASN A 12 9.44 6.49 -2.17
C ASN A 12 8.43 6.54 -3.31
N ARG A 13 8.68 5.72 -4.34
CA ARG A 13 7.89 5.66 -5.57
C ARG A 13 7.07 4.38 -5.66
N ARG A 14 6.76 3.76 -4.53
CA ARG A 14 5.89 2.59 -4.46
C ARG A 14 4.43 3.03 -4.44
N VAL A 15 3.66 2.56 -5.41
CA VAL A 15 2.21 2.65 -5.48
C VAL A 15 1.62 1.30 -5.10
N VAL A 16 0.73 1.28 -4.12
CA VAL A 16 0.07 0.04 -3.68
C VAL A 16 -1.44 0.15 -3.86
N SER A 17 -2.04 -0.89 -4.43
CA SER A 17 -3.48 -1.12 -4.39
C SER A 17 -3.78 -2.26 -3.44
N LEU A 18 -4.69 -2.05 -2.49
CA LEU A 18 -5.19 -3.15 -1.68
C LEU A 18 -6.20 -3.98 -2.47
N VAL A 19 -6.22 -5.28 -2.17
CA VAL A 19 -7.18 -6.24 -2.68
C VAL A 19 -7.78 -6.98 -1.49
N TYR A 20 -9.11 -7.00 -1.39
CA TYR A 20 -9.88 -7.54 -0.27
C TYR A 20 -11.25 -8.05 -0.76
N GLY A 21 -11.92 -8.88 0.03
CA GLY A 21 -13.24 -9.43 -0.31
C GLY A 21 -14.27 -8.33 -0.63
N GLY A 22 -14.99 -8.48 -1.75
CA GLY A 22 -15.91 -7.44 -2.24
C GLY A 22 -15.22 -6.30 -3.02
N LEU A 23 -14.05 -6.60 -3.59
CA LEU A 23 -13.28 -5.68 -4.43
C LEU A 23 -14.16 -5.00 -5.49
N ARG A 24 -14.08 -3.67 -5.55
CA ARG A 24 -14.64 -2.88 -6.66
C ARG A 24 -13.70 -2.98 -7.85
N THR A 25 -13.98 -3.97 -8.71
CA THR A 25 -13.16 -4.31 -9.89
C THR A 25 -12.92 -3.14 -10.82
N PHE A 26 -13.87 -2.20 -10.95
CA PHE A 26 -13.70 -0.99 -11.74
C PHE A 26 -12.58 -0.09 -11.23
N GLU A 27 -12.59 0.26 -9.94
CA GLU A 27 -11.57 1.13 -9.32
C GLU A 27 -10.20 0.45 -9.30
N PHE A 28 -10.19 -0.86 -9.04
CA PHE A 28 -8.98 -1.67 -9.14
C PHE A 28 -8.42 -1.68 -10.57
N GLY A 29 -9.28 -1.88 -11.57
CA GLY A 29 -8.91 -1.90 -12.98
C GLY A 29 -8.29 -0.58 -13.44
N ILE A 30 -8.87 0.55 -13.05
CA ILE A 30 -8.29 1.88 -13.33
C ILE A 30 -6.90 2.01 -12.70
N THR A 31 -6.77 1.61 -11.43
CA THR A 31 -5.49 1.68 -10.72
C THR A 31 -4.42 0.82 -11.39
N ALA A 32 -4.77 -0.41 -11.75
CA ALA A 32 -3.88 -1.31 -12.46
C ALA A 32 -3.47 -0.71 -13.80
N GLU A 33 -4.42 -0.26 -14.63
CA GLU A 33 -4.13 0.28 -15.96
C GLU A 33 -3.23 1.53 -15.92
N VAL A 34 -3.41 2.40 -14.93
CA VAL A 34 -2.62 3.64 -14.83
C VAL A 34 -1.22 3.37 -14.28
N PHE A 35 -1.11 2.54 -13.23
CA PHE A 35 0.13 2.42 -12.45
C PHE A 35 0.93 1.14 -12.73
N SER A 36 0.35 0.10 -13.32
CA SER A 36 1.10 -1.13 -13.66
C SER A 36 1.88 -1.02 -14.97
N LEU A 37 1.66 0.05 -15.75
CA LEU A 37 2.39 0.27 -17.00
C LEU A 37 3.87 0.54 -16.71
N HIS A 38 4.69 -0.40 -17.17
CA HIS A 38 6.13 -0.21 -17.19
C HIS A 38 6.50 0.84 -18.25
N ARG A 39 7.18 1.90 -17.83
CA ARG A 39 7.68 2.98 -18.69
C ARG A 39 9.21 2.93 -18.70
N PRO A 40 9.83 2.09 -19.54
CA PRO A 40 11.28 1.94 -19.58
C PRO A 40 12.01 3.26 -19.88
N GLU A 41 11.37 4.18 -20.61
CA GLU A 41 11.89 5.52 -20.90
C GLU A 41 12.05 6.43 -19.68
N ALA A 42 11.36 6.11 -18.57
CA ALA A 42 11.47 6.85 -17.32
C ALA A 42 12.47 6.22 -16.33
N GLU A 43 13.15 5.14 -16.71
CA GLU A 43 14.18 4.40 -15.98
C GLU A 43 13.98 4.37 -14.45
N SER A 44 15.06 4.62 -13.66
CA SER A 44 15.06 4.60 -12.19
C SER A 44 14.14 5.64 -11.56
N ASP A 45 13.58 6.55 -12.37
CA ASP A 45 12.71 7.60 -11.92
C ASP A 45 11.21 7.22 -11.91
N TRP A 46 10.84 6.08 -12.48
CA TRP A 46 9.45 5.64 -12.49
C TRP A 46 8.98 5.06 -11.14
N HIS A 47 7.67 4.94 -10.99
CA HIS A 47 7.07 4.29 -9.83
C HIS A 47 6.97 2.77 -10.04
N THR A 48 6.89 2.03 -8.94
CA THR A 48 6.61 0.59 -8.96
C THR A 48 5.22 0.33 -8.39
N PHE A 49 4.46 -0.57 -9.00
CA PHE A 49 3.11 -0.91 -8.56
C PHE A 49 3.03 -2.32 -7.97
N GLN A 50 2.30 -2.47 -6.85
CA GLN A 50 1.95 -3.77 -6.29
C GLN A 50 0.47 -3.81 -5.89
N SER A 51 -0.21 -4.91 -6.23
CA SER A 51 -1.47 -5.29 -5.61
C SER A 51 -1.18 -6.13 -4.36
N VAL A 52 -1.69 -5.70 -3.22
CA VAL A 52 -1.43 -6.30 -1.90
C VAL A 52 -2.73 -6.84 -1.34
N SER A 53 -2.75 -8.14 -1.04
CA SER A 53 -3.88 -8.74 -0.36
C SER A 53 -3.83 -8.53 1.15
N LEU A 54 -5.01 -8.25 1.73
CA LEU A 54 -5.21 -8.22 3.18
C LEU A 54 -5.56 -9.59 3.78
N GLU A 55 -6.07 -10.51 2.96
CA GLU A 55 -6.72 -11.76 3.41
C GLU A 55 -6.05 -12.95 2.72
N ASP A 56 -6.37 -13.18 1.45
CA ASP A 56 -5.88 -14.30 0.63
C ASP A 56 -5.21 -13.85 -0.67
N ARG A 57 -4.26 -14.61 -1.21
CA ARG A 57 -3.57 -14.23 -2.46
C ARG A 57 -4.49 -14.16 -3.69
N ILE A 58 -5.63 -14.85 -3.68
CA ILE A 58 -6.64 -14.81 -4.74
C ILE A 58 -7.94 -14.36 -4.10
N LEU A 59 -8.56 -13.31 -4.67
CA LEU A 59 -9.79 -12.74 -4.15
C LEU A 59 -10.90 -12.76 -5.18
N HIS A 60 -12.08 -13.17 -4.73
CA HIS A 60 -13.28 -13.19 -5.55
C HIS A 60 -13.97 -11.83 -5.51
N ALA A 61 -14.19 -11.28 -6.69
CA ALA A 61 -14.89 -10.02 -6.89
C ALA A 61 -16.24 -10.26 -7.56
N SER A 62 -17.04 -9.20 -7.65
CA SER A 62 -18.35 -9.22 -8.29
C SER A 62 -18.26 -9.70 -9.74
N GLY A 63 -19.31 -10.40 -10.20
CA GLY A 63 -19.41 -10.87 -11.58
C GLY A 63 -18.61 -12.13 -11.90
N GLY A 64 -18.18 -12.89 -10.88
CA GLY A 64 -17.44 -14.15 -11.07
C GLY A 64 -15.95 -13.96 -11.38
N LEU A 65 -15.42 -12.75 -11.21
CA LEU A 65 -14.01 -12.43 -11.40
C LEU A 65 -13.18 -12.85 -10.20
N ALA A 66 -11.95 -13.28 -10.45
CA ALA A 66 -10.94 -13.51 -9.43
C ALA A 66 -9.70 -12.64 -9.73
N VAL A 67 -9.14 -12.02 -8.69
CA VAL A 67 -7.92 -11.22 -8.78
C VAL A 67 -6.83 -11.88 -7.94
N ALA A 68 -5.69 -12.15 -8.56
CA ALA A 68 -4.50 -12.61 -7.85
C ALA A 68 -3.63 -11.41 -7.44
N ALA A 69 -3.37 -11.27 -6.14
CA ALA A 69 -2.49 -10.23 -5.61
C ALA A 69 -1.01 -10.57 -5.86
N THR A 70 -0.24 -9.56 -6.22
CA THR A 70 1.21 -9.68 -6.43
C THR A 70 1.98 -9.85 -5.11
N ALA A 71 1.41 -9.35 -4.01
CA ALA A 71 2.04 -9.30 -2.70
C ALA A 71 1.00 -9.50 -1.58
N THR A 72 1.50 -9.75 -0.37
CA THR A 72 0.72 -9.86 0.87
C THR A 72 1.02 -8.69 1.79
N LEU A 73 0.22 -8.50 2.84
CA LEU A 73 0.48 -7.46 3.83
C LEU A 73 1.88 -7.58 4.48
N ALA A 74 2.45 -8.78 4.55
CA ALA A 74 3.82 -8.99 5.05
C ALA A 74 4.90 -8.37 4.14
N ASP A 75 4.61 -8.23 2.85
CA ASP A 75 5.51 -7.65 1.86
C ASP A 75 5.38 -6.11 1.79
N LEU A 76 4.41 -5.55 2.52
CA LEU A 76 4.14 -4.12 2.57
C LEU A 76 5.16 -3.40 3.45
N HIS A 77 6.24 -2.92 2.83
CA HIS A 77 7.07 -1.85 3.39
C HIS A 77 6.31 -0.51 3.31
N PRO A 78 6.56 0.50 4.18
CA PRO A 78 5.91 1.81 4.06
C PRO A 78 5.93 2.30 2.61
N ALA A 79 4.73 2.41 2.02
CA ALA A 79 4.52 2.84 0.64
C ALA A 79 4.52 4.37 0.58
N GLY A 80 5.02 4.93 -0.52
CA GLY A 80 5.09 6.38 -0.72
C GLY A 80 3.75 6.95 -1.18
N THR A 81 2.93 6.13 -1.85
CA THR A 81 1.59 6.49 -2.29
C THR A 81 0.67 5.28 -2.25
N MET A 82 -0.55 5.48 -1.78
CA MET A 82 -1.59 4.47 -1.70
C MET A 82 -2.73 4.84 -2.63
N SER A 83 -3.23 3.89 -3.44
CA SER A 83 -4.32 4.14 -4.39
C SER A 83 -5.70 4.28 -3.71
N PRO A 84 -6.66 5.03 -4.28
CA PRO A 84 -8.04 5.14 -3.78
C PRO A 84 -8.86 3.84 -3.71
N THR A 85 -8.38 2.71 -4.24
CA THR A 85 -8.99 1.38 -4.01
C THR A 85 -9.07 1.03 -2.52
N ILE A 86 -8.34 1.75 -1.67
CA ILE A 86 -8.45 1.65 -0.22
C ILE A 86 -9.70 2.40 0.21
N ASP A 87 -10.74 1.66 0.61
CA ASP A 87 -11.79 2.21 1.48
C ASP A 87 -11.11 2.98 2.61
N HIS A 88 -11.39 4.28 2.73
CA HIS A 88 -10.79 5.17 3.73
C HIS A 88 -10.84 4.57 5.15
N LYS A 89 -11.83 3.72 5.45
CA LYS A 89 -11.92 2.98 6.73
C LYS A 89 -10.79 1.98 6.95
N ARG A 90 -10.31 1.32 5.89
CA ARG A 90 -9.31 0.23 5.96
C ARG A 90 -7.87 0.69 5.84
N GLN A 91 -7.65 1.97 5.51
CA GLN A 91 -6.31 2.57 5.50
C GLN A 91 -5.64 2.54 6.89
N SER A 92 -6.44 2.59 7.97
CA SER A 92 -5.98 2.51 9.35
C SER A 92 -5.29 1.18 9.71
N ALA A 93 -5.65 0.07 9.04
CA ALA A 93 -5.11 -1.26 9.29
C ALA A 93 -3.66 -1.44 8.80
N MET A 94 -3.14 -0.51 8.01
CA MET A 94 -1.78 -0.55 7.44
C MET A 94 -0.75 0.28 8.22
N SER A 95 -1.12 0.83 9.38
CA SER A 95 -0.10 1.40 10.26
C SER A 95 0.80 0.26 10.76
N PRO A 96 2.15 0.38 10.68
CA PRO A 96 3.03 -0.65 11.20
C PRO A 96 2.69 -0.95 12.66
N PRO A 97 2.80 -2.21 13.13
CA PRO A 97 2.49 -2.55 14.50
C PRO A 97 3.34 -1.66 15.41
N THR A 98 2.71 -0.69 16.04
CA THR A 98 3.34 0.10 17.08
C THR A 98 3.65 -0.88 18.18
N LYS A 99 4.94 -1.14 18.43
CA LYS A 99 5.38 -1.78 19.68
C LYS A 99 4.68 -1.00 20.80
N LYS A 100 3.65 -1.58 21.42
CA LYS A 100 3.12 -1.07 22.67
C LYS A 100 4.32 -1.08 23.62
N ALA A 101 4.88 0.11 23.87
CA ALA A 101 5.88 0.29 24.91
C ALA A 101 5.18 -0.06 26.22
N ASN A 102 5.36 -1.30 26.66
CA ASN A 102 4.93 -1.74 27.97
C ASN A 102 5.79 -0.98 28.99
N ARG A 103 5.38 0.24 29.38
CA ARG A 103 5.90 0.89 30.58
C ARG A 103 5.36 0.09 31.76
N GLY A 104 6.12 -0.94 32.14
CA GLY A 104 5.94 -1.64 33.38
C GLY A 104 5.84 -0.64 34.53
N SER A 105 4.78 -0.76 35.30
CA SER A 105 4.60 -0.05 36.56
C SER A 105 5.75 -0.42 37.48
N ARG A 106 6.68 0.53 37.69
CA ARG A 106 7.67 0.43 38.75
C ARG A 106 6.98 0.85 40.05
N ALA A 107 6.38 -0.11 40.76
CA ALA A 107 5.94 0.10 42.13
C ALA A 107 7.17 0.40 43.00
N ALA A 108 7.20 1.59 43.61
CA ALA A 108 8.20 1.96 44.58
C ALA A 108 7.91 1.24 45.92
N PRO A 109 8.92 0.73 46.65
CA PRO A 109 8.70 0.13 47.95
C PRO A 109 8.41 1.23 48.98
N ARG A 110 7.28 1.11 49.69
CA ARG A 110 7.03 1.84 50.95
C ARG A 110 8.01 1.32 52.00
N ARG A 111 8.85 2.21 52.55
CA ARG A 111 9.56 1.94 53.81
C ARG A 111 8.56 2.00 54.96
N LEU A 112 8.64 1.00 55.83
CA LEU A 112 8.09 1.02 57.19
C LEU A 112 8.88 2.02 58.05
#